data_AF-A0A5D0SX58-F1
#
_entry.id   AF-A0A5D0SX58-F1
#
_cell.length_a   1.000
_cell.length_b   1.000
_cell.length_c   1.000
_cell.angle_alpha   90.00
_cell.angle_beta   90.00
_cell.angle_gamma   90.00
#
_symmetry.space_group_name_H-M   'P 1'
#
loop_
_entity.id
_entity.type
_entity.pdbx_description
1 polymer ?
#
loop_
_entity_poly.entity_id
_entity_poly.type
_entity_poly.pdbx_seq_one_letter_code
_entity_poly.pdbx_strand_id
1 'polypeptide(L)' 'DELETESQTEISELLGGSYRHVNRVMKELSDEGVININRSQIKIIDFEKLKKIASDLYG' A
#
# COMPACT_ATOMS: atom_id res chain seq x y z
N ASP A 1 14.37 14.22 -15.30
CA ASP A 1 13.01 14.05 -14.76
C ASP A 1 12.51 12.65 -15.00
N GLU A 2 12.96 11.73 -14.16
CA GLU A 2 12.32 10.43 -13.99
C GLU A 2 12.82 9.85 -12.67
N LEU A 3 11.92 9.64 -11.70
CA LEU A 3 12.22 8.84 -10.51
C LEU A 3 11.95 7.38 -10.90
N GLU A 4 12.88 6.81 -11.66
CA GLU A 4 12.87 5.41 -12.06
C GLU A 4 13.45 4.55 -10.92
N THR A 5 12.72 3.50 -10.54
CA THR A 5 13.19 2.29 -9.84
C THR A 5 13.48 2.30 -8.32
N GLU A 6 13.94 3.39 -7.70
CA GLU A 6 14.33 3.33 -6.27
C GLU A 6 13.14 3.13 -5.30
N SER A 7 11.99 3.75 -5.56
CA SER A 7 10.87 3.76 -4.60
C SER A 7 10.18 2.40 -4.40
N GLN A 8 10.26 1.49 -5.38
CA GLN A 8 9.55 0.21 -5.33
C GLN A 8 10.35 -0.87 -4.60
N THR A 9 11.67 -0.83 -4.73
CA THR A 9 12.61 -1.69 -4.01
C THR A 9 12.66 -1.31 -2.54
N GLU A 10 12.72 -0.01 -2.22
CA GLU A 10 12.68 0.48 -0.83
C GLU A 10 11.41 0.04 -0.10
N ILE A 11 10.23 0.13 -0.74
CA ILE A 11 8.97 -0.32 -0.13
C ILE A 11 8.96 -1.83 0.11
N SER A 12 9.63 -2.62 -0.74
CA SER A 12 9.71 -4.08 -0.59
C SER A 12 10.63 -4.48 0.57
N GLU A 13 11.74 -3.76 0.75
CA GLU A 13 12.69 -4.00 1.84
C GLU A 13 12.12 -3.55 3.19
N LEU A 14 11.41 -2.42 3.24
CA LEU A 14 10.75 -1.89 4.45
C LEU A 14 9.61 -2.78 4.98
N LEU A 15 8.92 -3.50 4.10
CA LEU A 15 7.74 -4.31 4.45
C LEU A 15 8.05 -5.81 4.64
N GLY A 16 9.31 -6.22 4.52
CA GLY A 16 9.76 -7.60 4.83
C GLY A 16 9.14 -8.70 3.97
N GLY A 17 8.57 -8.35 2.81
CA GLY A 17 7.85 -9.27 1.92
C GLY A 17 8.17 -9.01 0.46
N SER A 18 8.02 -10.02 -0.40
CA SER A 18 8.28 -9.82 -1.84
C SER A 18 7.38 -8.70 -2.40
N TYR A 19 7.89 -7.85 -3.29
CA TYR A 19 7.15 -6.80 -4.01
C TYR A 19 5.72 -7.19 -4.47
N ARG A 20 5.54 -8.46 -4.88
CA ARG A 20 4.25 -9.03 -5.27
C ARG A 20 3.20 -9.05 -4.15
N HIS A 21 3.61 -9.31 -2.91
CA HIS A 21 2.70 -9.32 -1.75
C HIS A 21 2.24 -7.90 -1.43
N VAL A 22 3.15 -6.93 -1.46
CA VAL A 22 2.81 -5.52 -1.28
C VAL A 22 1.82 -5.09 -2.36
N ASN A 23 2.11 -5.36 -3.63
CA ASN A 23 1.20 -5.04 -4.73
C ASN A 23 -0.18 -5.69 -4.57
N ARG A 24 -0.23 -6.92 -4.07
CA ARG A 24 -1.50 -7.61 -3.80
C ARG A 24 -2.30 -6.90 -2.72
N VAL A 25 -1.69 -6.59 -1.57
CA VAL A 25 -2.35 -5.89 -0.47
C VAL A 25 -2.83 -4.50 -0.91
N MET A 26 -1.98 -3.77 -1.63
CA MET A 26 -2.32 -2.45 -2.17
C MET A 26 -3.50 -2.51 -3.15
N LYS A 27 -3.55 -3.53 -4.01
CA LYS A 27 -4.69 -3.76 -4.89
C LYS A 27 -5.97 -4.09 -4.12
N GLU A 28 -5.90 -4.98 -3.13
CA GLU A 28 -7.05 -5.35 -2.29
C GLU A 28 -7.63 -4.12 -1.57
N LEU A 29 -6.78 -3.29 -0.96
CA LEU A 29 -7.21 -2.03 -0.32
C LEU A 29 -7.84 -1.04 -1.32
N SER A 30 -7.34 -1.00 -2.56
CA SER A 30 -7.89 -0.15 -3.61
C SER A 30 -9.24 -0.66 -4.11
N ASP A 31 -9.37 -1.97 -4.34
CA ASP A 31 -10.61 -2.62 -4.77
C ASP A 31 -11.71 -2.46 -3.70
N GLU A 32 -11.32 -2.45 -2.43
CA GLU A 32 -12.19 -2.23 -1.29
C GLU A 32 -12.55 -0.75 -1.01
N GLY A 33 -12.03 0.18 -1.83
CA GLY A 33 -12.28 1.61 -1.70
C GLY A 33 -11.62 2.26 -0.48
N VAL A 34 -10.65 1.60 0.17
CA VAL A 34 -9.94 2.12 1.35
C VAL A 34 -8.90 3.16 0.94
N ILE A 35 -8.21 2.89 -0.17
CA ILE A 35 -7.23 3.79 -0.77
C ILE A 35 -7.52 3.97 -2.26
N ASN A 36 -6.94 5.02 -2.83
CA ASN A 36 -6.82 5.18 -4.27
C ASN A 36 -5.34 5.29 -4.64
N ILE A 37 -4.92 4.53 -5.64
CA ILE A 37 -3.52 4.48 -6.10
C ILE A 37 -3.46 5.10 -7.50
N ASN A 38 -2.70 6.19 -7.61
CA ASN A 38 -2.27 6.77 -8.87
C ASN A 38 -0.76 6.54 -9.06
N ARG A 39 -0.24 6.79 -10.26
CA ARG A 39 1.15 6.48 -10.65
C ARG A 39 2.23 6.92 -9.65
N SER A 40 2.01 8.00 -8.90
CA SER A 40 2.99 8.55 -7.94
C SER A 40 2.42 8.82 -6.54
N GLN A 41 1.17 8.45 -6.26
CA GLN A 41 0.53 8.80 -5.00
C GLN A 41 -0.49 7.76 -4.56
N ILE A 42 -0.50 7.48 -3.27
CA ILE A 42 -1.56 6.75 -2.58
C ILE A 42 -2.36 7.77 -1.77
N LYS A 43 -3.68 7.80 -1.98
CA LYS A 43 -4.60 8.64 -1.23
C LYS A 43 -5.48 7.74 -0.36
N ILE A 44 -5.55 8.02 0.93
CA ILE A 44 -6.49 7.35 1.83
C ILE A 44 -7.89 7.92 1.55
N ILE A 45 -8.84 7.04 1.25
CA ILE A 45 -10.24 7.39 0.99
C ILE A 45 -11.08 7.13 2.23
N ASP A 46 -10.81 6.03 2.95
CA ASP A 46 -11.48 5.68 4.21
C ASP A 46 -10.44 5.38 5.30
N PHE A 47 -10.16 6.40 6.13
CA PHE A 47 -9.16 6.31 7.19
C PHE A 47 -9.60 5.39 8.34
N GLU A 48 -10.88 5.37 8.70
CA GLU A 48 -11.38 4.55 9.80
C GLU A 48 -11.33 3.07 9.44
N LYS A 49 -11.72 2.73 8.20
CA LYS A 49 -11.60 1.36 7.69
C LYS A 49 -10.13 0.92 7.63
N LEU A 50 -9.23 1.78 7.17
CA LEU A 50 -7.79 1.50 7.16
C LEU A 50 -7.25 1.23 8.57
N LYS A 51 -7.62 2.07 9.54
CA LYS A 51 -7.22 1.94 10.94
C LYS A 51 -7.72 0.64 11.56
N LYS A 52 -8.94 0.21 11.23
CA LYS A 52 -9.50 -1.06 11.70
C LYS A 52 -8.71 -2.26 11.16
N ILE A 53 -8.46 -2.30 9.86
CA ILE A 53 -7.64 -3.35 9.22
C ILE A 53 -6.26 -3.44 9.87
N ALA A 54 -5.62 -2.29 10.10
CA ALA A 54 -4.30 -2.23 10.75
C ALA A 54 -4.35 -2.68 12.22
N SER A 55 -5.44 -2.40 12.94
CA SER A 55 -5.58 -2.79 14.34
C SER A 55 -5.81 -4.30 14.50
N ASP A 56 -6.52 -4.92 13.55
CA ASP A 56 -6.72 -6.38 13.50
C ASP A 56 -5.40 -7.15 13.22
N LEU A 57 -4.38 -6.49 12.66
CA LEU A 57 -3.05 -7.06 12.40
C LEU A 57 -2.13 -7.12 13.63
N TYR A 58 -2.42 -6.39 14.70
CA TYR A 58 -1.63 -6.33 15.94
C TYR A 58 -2.39 -6.85 17.18
N GLY A 59 -3.54 -7.47 16.97
CA GLY A 59 -4.37 -8.10 18.01
C GLY A 59 -3.97 -9.53 18.34
#